data_AF-A0A432GTV6-F1
#
_entry.id   AF-A0A432GTV6-F1
#
_cell.length_a   1.000
_cell.length_b   1.000
_cell.length_c   1.000
_cell.angle_alpha   90.00
_cell.angle_beta   90.00
_cell.angle_gamma   90.00
#
_symmetry.space_group_name_H-M   'P 1'
#
loop_
_entity.id
_entity.type
_entity.pdbx_description
1 polymer ?
#
loop_
_entity_poly.entity_id
_entity_poly.type
_entity_poly.pdbx_seq_one_letter_code
_entity_poly.pdbx_strand_id
1 'polypeptide(L)'
;KIYRRKKSYPNALLVYNQTLQKYDQNKDPLSAEIVPELYYDLGELHEETGNFVDAGEAFQEAVSSYNHPLDHPDTPEYIINSHFLAADMYNKAQNDTIALLSYQQAISLYADSENKEINERVFWARYQIGSIYARQENNEQALKIFKELVDHKDGEGQLWEKLAAENFRSISRKLAYDEYLNE
;
A
#
# COMPACT_ATOMS: atom_id res chain seq x y z
N LYS A 1 2.37 6.05 21.05
CA LYS A 1 1.99 7.47 20.74
C LYS A 1 2.89 8.56 21.35
N ILE A 2 3.10 8.71 22.67
CA ILE A 2 3.88 9.83 23.25
C ILE A 2 5.36 9.87 22.81
N TYR A 3 6.06 8.72 22.80
CA TYR A 3 7.47 8.67 22.40
C TYR A 3 7.68 8.92 20.90
N ARG A 4 6.80 8.42 20.03
CA ARG A 4 6.79 8.72 18.58
C ARG A 4 6.59 10.22 18.31
N ARG A 5 5.62 10.87 18.98
CA ARG A 5 5.41 12.34 18.88
C ARG A 5 6.63 13.15 19.33
N LYS A 6 7.43 12.64 20.27
CA LYS A 6 8.69 13.25 20.71
C LYS A 6 9.90 12.84 19.86
N LYS A 7 9.71 12.12 18.76
CA LYS A 7 10.76 11.55 17.90
C LYS A 7 11.79 10.68 18.64
N SER A 8 11.37 10.08 19.75
CA SER A 8 12.17 9.11 20.51
C SER A 8 11.89 7.70 20.00
N TYR A 9 12.28 7.44 18.75
CA TYR A 9 11.91 6.22 18.03
C TYR A 9 12.37 4.91 18.69
N PRO A 10 13.61 4.80 19.23
CA PRO A 10 14.03 3.58 19.93
C PRO A 10 13.16 3.26 21.16
N ASN A 11 12.76 4.29 21.92
CA ASN A 11 11.88 4.11 23.07
C ASN A 11 10.46 3.75 22.65
N ALA A 12 9.96 4.34 21.56
CA ALA A 12 8.66 3.98 20.99
C ALA A 12 8.64 2.51 20.56
N LEU A 13 9.65 2.07 19.81
CA LEU A 13 9.82 0.68 19.36
C LEU A 13 9.86 -0.30 20.55
N LEU A 14 10.67 0.00 21.56
CA LEU A 14 10.77 -0.83 22.77
C LEU A 14 9.41 -0.99 23.44
N VAL A 15 8.66 0.10 23.60
CA VAL A 15 7.33 0.08 24.24
C VAL A 15 6.34 -0.73 23.40
N TYR A 16 6.32 -0.56 22.08
CA TYR A 16 5.44 -1.32 21.19
C TYR A 16 5.73 -2.82 21.28
N ASN A 17 6.98 -3.24 21.13
CA ASN A 17 7.38 -4.65 21.18
C ASN A 17 7.08 -5.29 22.54
N GLN A 18 7.36 -4.60 23.64
CA GLN A 18 7.02 -5.09 24.98
C GLN A 18 5.50 -5.21 25.20
N THR A 19 4.72 -4.34 24.56
CA THR A 19 3.26 -4.37 24.66
C THR A 19 2.68 -5.53 23.86
N LEU A 20 3.12 -5.71 22.61
CA LEU A 20 2.73 -6.84 21.77
C LEU A 20 3.07 -8.19 22.42
N GLN A 21 4.29 -8.33 22.96
CA GLN A 21 4.71 -9.54 23.66
C GLN A 21 3.80 -9.89 24.87
N LYS A 22 3.26 -8.88 25.57
CA LYS A 22 2.32 -9.11 26.68
C LYS A 22 0.96 -9.58 26.18
N TYR A 23 0.50 -9.07 25.04
CA TYR A 23 -0.77 -9.49 24.44
C TYR A 23 -0.69 -10.90 23.85
N ASP A 24 0.41 -11.29 23.22
CA ASP A 24 0.63 -12.67 22.74
C ASP A 24 0.55 -13.70 23.89
N GLN A 25 0.95 -13.32 25.10
CA GLN A 25 0.89 -14.17 26.28
C GLN A 25 -0.50 -14.20 26.93
N ASN A 26 -1.38 -13.27 26.59
CA ASN A 26 -2.71 -13.14 27.15
C ASN A 26 -3.76 -13.78 26.22
N LYS A 27 -4.52 -14.74 26.74
CA LYS A 27 -5.53 -15.47 25.95
C LYS A 27 -6.91 -14.81 25.95
N ASP A 28 -7.07 -13.67 26.62
CA ASP A 28 -8.34 -12.94 26.63
C ASP A 28 -8.56 -12.26 25.26
N PRO A 29 -9.60 -12.66 24.49
CA PRO A 29 -9.87 -12.07 23.18
C PRO A 29 -10.16 -10.57 23.24
N LEU A 30 -10.79 -10.08 24.32
CA LEU A 30 -11.11 -8.66 24.45
C LEU A 30 -9.84 -7.81 24.62
N SER A 31 -8.84 -8.35 25.30
CA SER A 31 -7.53 -7.73 25.42
C SER A 31 -6.80 -7.66 24.07
N ALA A 32 -7.07 -8.58 23.14
CA ALA A 32 -6.42 -8.61 21.83
C ALA A 32 -6.97 -7.57 20.82
N GLU A 33 -8.10 -6.92 21.10
CA GLU A 33 -8.73 -5.94 20.20
C GLU A 33 -7.86 -4.71 19.90
N ILE A 34 -6.88 -4.39 20.74
CA ILE A 34 -5.93 -3.29 20.52
C ILE A 34 -4.72 -3.69 19.66
N VAL A 35 -4.47 -4.99 19.48
CA VAL A 35 -3.30 -5.50 18.78
C VAL A 35 -3.20 -4.99 17.33
N PRO A 36 -4.30 -4.97 16.54
CA PRO A 36 -4.25 -4.42 15.18
C PRO A 36 -3.79 -2.96 15.14
N GLU A 37 -4.29 -2.12 16.07
CA GLU A 37 -3.90 -0.71 16.14
C GLU A 37 -2.43 -0.55 16.54
N LEU A 38 -1.91 -1.41 17.42
CA LEU A 38 -0.49 -1.40 17.81
C LEU A 38 0.42 -1.73 16.63
N TYR A 39 0.06 -2.73 15.83
CA TYR A 39 0.79 -3.08 14.61
C TYR A 39 0.73 -1.97 13.56
N TYR A 40 -0.42 -1.31 13.41
CA TYR A 40 -0.54 -0.14 12.54
C TYR A 40 0.38 1.00 12.99
N ASP A 41 0.33 1.37 14.27
CA ASP A 41 1.20 2.38 14.89
C ASP A 41 2.70 2.05 14.70
N LEU A 42 3.05 0.76 14.75
CA LEU A 42 4.40 0.24 14.54
C LEU A 42 4.81 0.34 13.07
N GLY A 43 3.93 -0.01 12.12
CA GLY A 43 4.16 0.16 10.69
C GLY A 43 4.46 1.60 10.32
N GLU A 44 3.68 2.55 10.83
CA GLU A 44 3.96 3.97 10.62
C GLU A 44 5.30 4.41 11.25
N LEU A 45 5.65 3.87 12.42
CA LEU A 45 6.95 4.15 13.06
C LEU A 45 8.11 3.67 12.19
N HIS A 46 8.03 2.45 11.66
CA HIS A 46 9.06 1.91 10.77
C HIS A 46 9.14 2.69 9.46
N GLU A 47 8.01 3.12 8.90
CA GLU A 47 7.99 4.00 7.73
C GLU A 47 8.72 5.33 8.01
N GLU A 48 8.40 5.97 9.14
CA GLU A 48 9.04 7.23 9.56
C GLU A 48 10.55 7.11 9.76
N THR A 49 11.05 5.91 10.09
CA THR A 49 12.49 5.63 10.23
C THR A 49 13.13 5.04 8.96
N GLY A 50 12.38 4.88 7.88
CA GLY A 50 12.87 4.34 6.59
C GLY A 50 13.05 2.83 6.56
N ASN A 51 12.54 2.11 7.56
CA ASN A 51 12.59 0.65 7.64
C ASN A 51 11.41 0.04 6.88
N PHE A 52 11.40 0.18 5.55
CA PHE A 52 10.22 -0.13 4.74
C PHE A 52 9.81 -1.61 4.78
N VAL A 53 10.74 -2.56 4.85
CA VAL A 53 10.37 -3.99 4.95
C VAL A 53 9.60 -4.26 6.24
N ASP A 54 10.16 -3.85 7.38
CA ASP A 54 9.51 -3.99 8.69
C ASP A 54 8.16 -3.25 8.75
N ALA A 55 8.06 -2.08 8.09
CA ALA A 55 6.81 -1.33 8.01
C ALA A 55 5.73 -2.12 7.26
N GLY A 56 6.10 -2.74 6.14
CA GLY A 56 5.21 -3.61 5.36
C GLY A 56 4.72 -4.81 6.17
N GLU A 57 5.62 -5.48 6.88
CA GLU A 57 5.30 -6.60 7.77
C GLU A 57 4.34 -6.16 8.90
N ALA A 58 4.62 -5.03 9.56
CA ALA A 58 3.76 -4.53 10.62
C ALA A 58 2.34 -4.16 10.11
N PHE A 59 2.21 -3.56 8.92
CA PHE A 59 0.88 -3.33 8.33
C PHE A 59 0.16 -4.65 7.98
N GLN A 60 0.88 -5.68 7.53
CA GLN A 60 0.29 -7.00 7.33
C GLN A 60 -0.19 -7.61 8.65
N GLU A 61 0.58 -7.46 9.74
CA GLU A 61 0.17 -7.93 11.06
C GLU A 61 -1.03 -7.17 11.63
N ALA A 62 -1.18 -5.88 11.30
CA ALA A 62 -2.39 -5.13 11.64
C ALA A 62 -3.64 -5.76 11.02
N VAL A 63 -3.54 -6.20 9.75
CA VAL A 63 -4.63 -6.92 9.07
C VAL A 63 -4.82 -8.32 9.65
N SER A 64 -3.74 -9.09 9.83
CA SER A 64 -3.79 -10.50 10.26
C SER A 64 -4.42 -10.66 11.65
N SER A 65 -4.18 -9.68 12.54
CA SER A 65 -4.66 -9.68 13.92
C SER A 65 -6.08 -9.14 14.07
N TYR A 66 -6.66 -8.57 13.01
CA TYR A 66 -8.04 -8.07 13.02
C TYR A 66 -9.01 -9.21 12.72
N ASN A 67 -9.68 -9.71 13.77
CA ASN A 67 -10.51 -10.92 13.72
C ASN A 67 -11.99 -10.66 13.39
N HIS A 68 -12.29 -9.53 12.74
CA HIS A 68 -13.66 -9.15 12.38
C HIS A 68 -13.84 -9.08 10.86
N PRO A 69 -15.08 -9.18 10.34
CA PRO A 69 -15.34 -9.05 8.92
C PRO A 69 -14.86 -7.71 8.36
N LEU A 70 -14.23 -7.73 7.18
CA LEU A 70 -13.71 -6.53 6.52
C LEU A 70 -14.80 -5.72 5.79
N ASP A 71 -15.92 -6.35 5.45
CA ASP A 71 -17.06 -5.77 4.74
C ASP A 71 -18.07 -5.08 5.68
N HIS A 72 -17.80 -5.07 6.98
CA HIS A 72 -18.66 -4.40 7.95
C HIS A 72 -18.49 -2.86 7.89
N PRO A 73 -19.57 -2.06 7.99
CA PRO A 73 -19.47 -0.59 8.02
C PRO A 73 -18.58 -0.02 9.12
N ASP A 74 -18.46 -0.76 10.23
CA ASP A 74 -17.62 -0.37 11.38
C ASP A 74 -16.17 -0.84 11.28
N THR A 75 -15.76 -1.45 10.16
CA THR A 75 -14.35 -1.82 9.93
C THR A 75 -13.48 -0.56 10.04
N PRO A 76 -12.49 -0.54 10.95
CA PRO A 76 -11.65 0.62 11.12
C PRO A 76 -10.89 0.95 9.83
N GLU A 77 -10.85 2.23 9.48
CA GLU A 77 -10.19 2.71 8.27
C GLU A 77 -8.71 2.33 8.21
N TYR A 78 -8.03 2.27 9.36
CA TYR A 78 -6.62 1.86 9.43
C TYR A 78 -6.40 0.40 9.01
N ILE A 79 -7.39 -0.49 9.16
CA ILE A 79 -7.31 -1.87 8.69
C ILE A 79 -7.36 -1.90 7.16
N ILE A 80 -8.31 -1.16 6.58
CA ILE A 80 -8.46 -1.04 5.13
C ILE A 80 -7.20 -0.41 4.53
N ASN A 81 -6.72 0.68 5.13
CA ASN A 81 -5.49 1.36 4.69
C ASN A 81 -4.25 0.46 4.84
N SER A 82 -4.18 -0.39 5.86
CA SER A 82 -3.04 -1.31 6.07
C SER A 82 -2.79 -2.24 4.89
N HIS A 83 -3.85 -2.70 4.19
CA HIS A 83 -3.68 -3.51 2.98
C HIS A 83 -2.90 -2.76 1.88
N PHE A 84 -3.18 -1.48 1.67
CA PHE A 84 -2.50 -0.66 0.67
C PHE A 84 -1.12 -0.22 1.17
N LEU A 85 -1.01 0.19 2.44
CA LEU A 85 0.24 0.65 3.03
C LEU A 85 1.30 -0.46 3.04
N ALA A 86 0.92 -1.72 3.32
CA ALA A 86 1.84 -2.84 3.19
C ALA A 86 2.46 -2.92 1.79
N ALA A 87 1.64 -2.82 0.74
CA ALA A 87 2.09 -2.82 -0.64
C ALA A 87 2.96 -1.59 -1.00
N ASP A 88 2.58 -0.40 -0.51
CA ASP A 88 3.37 0.82 -0.63
C ASP A 88 4.77 0.64 -0.03
N MET A 89 4.86 0.03 1.15
CA MET A 89 6.11 -0.21 1.86
C MET A 89 7.01 -1.18 1.10
N TYR A 90 6.48 -2.30 0.60
CA TYR A 90 7.28 -3.21 -0.22
C TYR A 90 7.74 -2.58 -1.53
N ASN A 91 6.92 -1.70 -2.14
CA ASN A 91 7.32 -0.94 -3.32
C ASN A 91 8.45 0.06 -3.01
N LYS A 92 8.36 0.79 -1.88
CA LYS A 92 9.45 1.67 -1.41
C LYS A 92 10.74 0.89 -1.12
N ALA A 93 10.63 -0.34 -0.64
CA ALA A 93 11.75 -1.25 -0.43
C ALA A 93 12.30 -1.88 -1.73
N GLN A 94 11.73 -1.56 -2.91
CA GLN A 94 12.04 -2.18 -4.20
C GLN A 94 11.86 -3.70 -4.22
N ASN A 95 10.97 -4.22 -3.37
CA ASN A 95 10.56 -5.62 -3.39
C ASN A 95 9.33 -5.79 -4.30
N ASP A 96 9.57 -5.65 -5.60
CA ASP A 96 8.53 -5.59 -6.62
C ASP A 96 7.61 -6.81 -6.60
N THR A 97 8.16 -8.00 -6.36
CA THR A 97 7.40 -9.25 -6.30
C THR A 97 6.34 -9.22 -5.20
N ILE A 98 6.73 -8.84 -3.98
CA ILE A 98 5.79 -8.78 -2.85
C ILE A 98 4.84 -7.60 -3.03
N ALA A 99 5.35 -6.45 -3.46
CA ALA A 99 4.52 -5.26 -3.71
C ALA A 99 3.39 -5.55 -4.70
N LEU A 100 3.67 -6.18 -5.85
CA LEU A 100 2.67 -6.56 -6.84
C LEU A 100 1.60 -7.48 -6.25
N LEU A 101 2.01 -8.52 -5.53
CA LEU A 101 1.08 -9.45 -4.89
C LEU A 101 0.19 -8.73 -3.86
N SER A 102 0.78 -7.87 -3.03
CA SER A 102 0.04 -7.11 -2.02
C SER A 102 -0.94 -6.11 -2.63
N TYR A 103 -0.55 -5.35 -3.67
CA TYR A 103 -1.49 -4.46 -4.38
C TYR A 103 -2.62 -5.25 -5.04
N GLN A 104 -2.33 -6.37 -5.69
CA GLN A 104 -3.34 -7.21 -6.32
C GLN A 104 -4.35 -7.74 -5.30
N GLN A 105 -3.87 -8.17 -4.13
CA GLN A 105 -4.73 -8.61 -3.03
C GLN A 105 -5.61 -7.45 -2.52
N ALA A 106 -5.03 -6.27 -2.27
CA ALA A 106 -5.79 -5.10 -1.82
C ALA A 106 -6.86 -4.69 -2.85
N ILE A 107 -6.51 -4.65 -4.15
CA ILE A 107 -7.46 -4.35 -5.22
C ILE A 107 -8.58 -5.40 -5.26
N SER A 108 -8.27 -6.68 -5.15
CA SER A 108 -9.27 -7.77 -5.15
C SER A 108 -10.29 -7.62 -4.02
N LEU A 109 -9.86 -7.16 -2.85
CA LEU A 109 -10.74 -6.94 -1.70
C LEU A 109 -11.64 -5.71 -1.84
N TYR A 110 -11.17 -4.67 -2.54
CA TYR A 110 -11.77 -3.34 -2.47
C TYR A 110 -12.22 -2.76 -3.81
N ALA A 111 -12.07 -3.47 -4.93
CA ALA A 111 -12.41 -2.98 -6.27
C ALA A 111 -13.88 -2.56 -6.44
N ASP A 112 -14.79 -3.20 -5.69
CA ASP A 112 -16.23 -2.95 -5.77
C ASP A 112 -16.75 -2.07 -4.62
N SER A 113 -15.86 -1.38 -3.89
CA SER A 113 -16.27 -0.50 -2.79
C SER A 113 -17.10 0.67 -3.31
N GLU A 114 -18.20 1.00 -2.62
CA GLU A 114 -18.93 2.24 -2.88
C GLU A 114 -18.28 3.46 -2.21
N ASN A 115 -17.28 3.23 -1.35
CA ASN A 115 -16.56 4.30 -0.66
C ASN A 115 -15.53 4.95 -1.60
N LYS A 116 -15.72 6.25 -1.86
CA LYS A 116 -14.85 7.04 -2.74
C LYS A 116 -13.39 7.06 -2.32
N GLU A 117 -13.11 7.08 -1.02
CA GLU A 117 -11.73 7.10 -0.51
C GLU A 117 -11.03 5.75 -0.72
N ILE A 118 -11.76 4.65 -0.54
CA ILE A 118 -11.27 3.31 -0.83
C ILE A 118 -11.03 3.15 -2.34
N ASN A 119 -11.94 3.65 -3.17
CA ASN A 119 -11.77 3.64 -4.63
C ASN A 119 -10.54 4.43 -5.07
N GLU A 120 -10.27 5.58 -4.45
CA GLU A 120 -9.06 6.36 -4.72
C GLU A 120 -7.79 5.55 -4.39
N ARG A 121 -7.77 4.81 -3.28
CA ARG A 121 -6.68 3.87 -2.94
C ARG A 121 -6.52 2.77 -3.99
N VAL A 122 -7.62 2.23 -4.52
CA VAL A 122 -7.59 1.22 -5.59
C VAL A 122 -6.95 1.77 -6.87
N PHE A 123 -7.31 3.00 -7.28
CA PHE A 123 -6.68 3.63 -8.45
C PHE A 123 -5.20 3.93 -8.21
N TRP A 124 -4.85 4.39 -7.02
CA TRP A 124 -3.45 4.59 -6.64
C TRP A 124 -2.65 3.28 -6.70
N ALA A 125 -3.19 2.18 -6.17
CA ALA A 125 -2.57 0.85 -6.24
C ALA A 125 -2.36 0.39 -7.69
N ARG A 126 -3.35 0.60 -8.57
CA ARG A 126 -3.20 0.31 -10.01
C ARG A 126 -2.09 1.14 -10.65
N TYR A 127 -2.02 2.43 -10.33
CA TYR A 127 -0.93 3.28 -10.80
C TYR A 127 0.44 2.74 -10.36
N GLN A 128 0.59 2.35 -9.08
CA GLN A 128 1.83 1.77 -8.56
C GLN A 128 2.21 0.47 -9.26
N ILE A 129 1.25 -0.42 -9.54
CA ILE A 129 1.49 -1.63 -10.36
C ILE A 129 2.03 -1.24 -11.75
N GLY A 130 1.42 -0.25 -12.41
CA GLY A 130 1.90 0.25 -13.70
C GLY A 130 3.35 0.77 -13.63
N SER A 131 3.69 1.52 -12.57
CA SER A 131 5.05 2.01 -12.32
C SER A 131 6.05 0.88 -12.06
N ILE A 132 5.64 -0.18 -11.36
CA ILE A 132 6.48 -1.38 -11.17
C ILE A 132 6.78 -2.04 -12.52
N TYR A 133 5.77 -2.27 -13.37
CA TYR A 133 5.99 -2.85 -14.69
C TYR A 133 6.87 -1.97 -15.58
N ALA A 134 6.71 -0.65 -15.52
CA ALA A 134 7.57 0.28 -16.26
C ALA A 134 9.04 0.18 -15.80
N ARG A 135 9.29 0.09 -14.49
CA ARG A 135 10.64 -0.11 -13.92
C ARG A 135 11.26 -1.44 -14.34
N GLN A 136 10.45 -2.48 -14.53
CA GLN A 136 10.87 -3.79 -15.02
C GLN A 136 11.01 -3.85 -16.55
N GLU A 137 10.89 -2.72 -17.24
CA GLU A 137 10.87 -2.61 -18.71
C GLU A 137 9.77 -3.43 -19.39
N ASN A 138 8.77 -3.87 -18.63
CA ASN A 138 7.56 -4.52 -19.15
C ASN A 138 6.58 -3.45 -19.65
N ASN A 139 7.00 -2.77 -20.72
CA ASN A 139 6.30 -1.61 -21.28
C ASN A 139 4.89 -1.96 -21.76
N GLU A 140 4.65 -3.18 -22.23
CA GLU A 140 3.32 -3.61 -22.68
C GLU A 140 2.31 -3.59 -21.53
N GLN A 141 2.63 -4.23 -20.40
CA GLN A 141 1.75 -4.25 -19.23
C GLN A 141 1.61 -2.85 -18.60
N ALA A 142 2.71 -2.10 -18.52
CA ALA A 142 2.69 -0.74 -18.00
C ALA A 142 1.76 0.17 -18.83
N LEU A 143 1.90 0.17 -20.16
CA LEU A 143 1.07 0.97 -21.06
C LEU A 143 -0.41 0.58 -20.97
N LYS A 144 -0.71 -0.71 -20.87
CA LYS A 144 -2.09 -1.19 -20.69
C LYS A 144 -2.71 -0.58 -19.43
N ILE A 145 -2.03 -0.68 -18.29
CA ILE A 145 -2.52 -0.16 -17.02
C ILE A 145 -2.67 1.36 -17.04
N PHE A 146 -1.66 2.08 -17.52
CA PHE A 146 -1.73 3.54 -17.56
C PHE A 146 -2.84 4.02 -18.49
N LYS A 147 -3.08 3.33 -19.61
CA LYS A 147 -4.20 3.63 -20.50
C LYS A 147 -5.54 3.42 -19.81
N GLU A 148 -5.73 2.29 -19.13
CA GLU A 148 -6.96 2.01 -18.37
C GLU A 148 -7.25 3.08 -17.32
N LEU A 149 -6.21 3.63 -16.66
CA LEU A 149 -6.35 4.75 -15.73
C LEU A 149 -6.75 6.04 -16.44
N VAL A 150 -6.03 6.42 -17.52
CA VAL A 150 -6.32 7.64 -18.29
C VAL A 150 -7.73 7.64 -18.88
N ASP A 151 -8.21 6.50 -19.36
CA ASP A 151 -9.52 6.35 -19.96
C ASP A 151 -10.65 6.25 -18.89
N HIS A 152 -10.31 6.21 -17.59
CA HIS A 152 -11.29 6.04 -16.53
C HIS A 152 -12.07 7.34 -16.25
N LYS A 153 -13.40 7.26 -16.29
CA LYS A 153 -14.32 8.41 -16.11
C LYS A 153 -14.12 9.20 -14.82
N ASP A 154 -13.71 8.53 -13.74
CA ASP A 154 -13.53 9.14 -12.42
C ASP A 154 -12.12 9.75 -12.23
N GLY A 155 -11.27 9.69 -13.28
CA GLY A 155 -9.90 10.21 -13.24
C GLY A 155 -9.76 11.70 -13.45
N GLU A 156 -10.81 12.40 -13.89
CA GLU A 156 -10.72 13.83 -14.19
C GLU A 156 -10.27 14.63 -12.96
N GLY A 157 -9.09 15.25 -13.07
CA GLY A 157 -8.49 16.07 -12.01
C GLY A 157 -7.66 15.29 -10.98
N GLN A 158 -7.74 13.96 -10.97
CA GLN A 158 -7.02 13.11 -10.02
C GLN A 158 -5.51 13.07 -10.29
N LEU A 159 -4.73 12.86 -9.23
CA LEU A 159 -3.27 12.83 -9.35
C LEU A 159 -2.79 11.56 -10.07
N TRP A 160 -3.37 10.40 -9.77
CA TRP A 160 -2.99 9.15 -10.42
C TRP A 160 -3.24 9.17 -11.93
N GLU A 161 -4.29 9.86 -12.40
CA GLU A 161 -4.60 10.00 -13.83
C GLU A 161 -3.50 10.79 -14.53
N LYS A 162 -3.15 11.96 -13.98
CA LYS A 162 -2.10 12.82 -14.55
C LYS A 162 -0.76 12.10 -14.63
N LEU A 163 -0.39 11.40 -13.56
CA LEU A 163 0.86 10.63 -13.51
C LEU A 163 0.81 9.44 -14.48
N ALA A 164 -0.33 8.75 -14.61
CA ALA A 164 -0.50 7.69 -15.59
C ALA A 164 -0.36 8.23 -17.02
N ALA A 165 -0.96 9.39 -17.34
CA ALA A 165 -0.85 10.03 -18.64
C ALA A 165 0.59 10.41 -18.98
N GLU A 166 1.34 10.95 -18.01
CA GLU A 166 2.77 11.26 -18.17
C GLU A 166 3.60 10.01 -18.46
N ASN A 167 3.43 8.96 -17.67
CA ASN A 167 4.14 7.69 -17.86
C ASN A 167 3.78 7.04 -19.20
N PHE A 168 2.49 7.03 -19.57
CA PHE A 168 2.02 6.50 -20.84
C PHE A 168 2.72 7.20 -22.01
N ARG A 169 2.69 8.55 -22.05
CA ARG A 169 3.34 9.33 -23.11
C ARG A 169 4.85 9.10 -23.15
N SER A 170 5.50 9.03 -21.99
CA SER A 170 6.94 8.81 -21.88
C SER A 170 7.35 7.47 -22.50
N ILE A 171 6.69 6.38 -22.09
CA ILE A 171 6.97 5.04 -22.59
C ILE A 171 6.66 4.94 -24.09
N SER A 172 5.52 5.45 -24.55
CA SER A 172 5.17 5.41 -25.98
C SER A 172 6.18 6.16 -26.85
N ARG A 173 6.68 7.31 -26.40
CA ARG A 173 7.72 8.07 -27.14
C ARG A 173 9.04 7.31 -27.21
N LYS A 174 9.45 6.67 -26.11
CA LYS A 174 10.66 5.85 -26.08
C LYS A 174 10.56 4.72 -27.11
N LEU A 175 9.45 3.97 -27.10
CA LEU A 175 9.23 2.86 -28.05
C LEU A 175 9.22 3.32 -29.51
N ALA A 176 8.53 4.41 -29.83
CA ALA A 176 8.50 4.95 -31.19
C ALA A 176 9.89 5.41 -31.67
N TYR A 177 10.71 5.95 -30.78
CA TYR A 177 12.09 6.33 -31.08
C TYR A 177 12.98 5.11 -31.30
N ASP A 178 12.84 4.08 -30.47
CA ASP A 178 13.58 2.83 -30.61
C ASP A 178 13.20 2.11 -31.92
N GLU A 179 11.93 2.15 -32.33
CA GLU A 179 11.46 1.63 -33.63
C GLU A 179 12.11 2.38 -34.79
N TYR A 180 12.09 3.72 -34.78
CA TYR A 180 12.72 4.56 -35.81
C TYR A 180 14.23 4.31 -35.97
N LEU A 181 14.96 4.02 -34.89
CA LEU A 181 16.40 3.73 -34.96
C LEU A 181 16.72 2.34 -35.54
N ASN A 182 15.75 1.42 -35.52
CA ASN A 182 15.91 0.04 -35.98
C ASN A 182 15.40 -0.19 -37.42
N GLU A 183 14.81 0.84 -38.06
CA GLU A 183 14.47 0.90 -39.49
C GLU A 183 15.65 1.38 -40.36
#